data_AF-A0A8J3T784-F1
#
_entry.id   AF-A0A8J3T784-F1
#
_cell.length_a   1.000
_cell.length_b   1.000
_cell.length_c   1.000
_cell.angle_alpha   90.00
_cell.angle_beta   90.00
_cell.angle_gamma   90.00
#
_symmetry.space_group_name_H-M   'P 1'
#
loop_
_entity.id
_entity.type
_entity.pdbx_description
1 polymer ?
#
loop_
_entity_poly.entity_id
_entity_poly.type
_entity_poly.pdbx_seq_one_letter_code
_entity_poly.pdbx_strand_id
1 'polypeptide(L)'
;MTPHLPPHASLRWNPARGEWLLMMPEEVVVLNETAASVLALCDGRRGLAAIVSELETEYEGVEEAQVEELLRGLAGQRLVELR
;
A
#
# COMPACT_ATOMS: atom_id res chain seq x y z
N MET A 1 -12.47 -0.72 -8.29
CA MET A 1 -12.04 -0.84 -6.88
C MET A 1 -11.23 0.38 -6.51
N THR A 2 -11.37 0.84 -5.28
CA THR A 2 -10.61 1.97 -4.74
C THR A 2 -10.02 1.56 -3.40
N PRO A 3 -8.70 1.27 -3.31
CA PRO A 3 -8.07 0.86 -2.07
C PRO A 3 -7.89 2.05 -1.12
N HIS A 4 -8.05 1.79 0.17
CA HIS A 4 -7.75 2.75 1.23
C HIS A 4 -7.15 2.07 2.45
N LEU A 5 -6.30 2.80 3.16
CA LEU A 5 -5.87 2.39 4.49
C LEU A 5 -7.06 2.39 5.46
N PRO A 6 -7.17 1.38 6.35
CA PRO A 6 -8.12 1.40 7.44
C PRO A 6 -7.99 2.68 8.28
N PRO A 7 -9.07 3.21 8.89
CA PRO A 7 -9.03 4.48 9.62
C PRO A 7 -8.04 4.52 10.80
N HIS A 8 -7.71 3.35 11.34
CA HIS A 8 -6.80 3.16 12.46
C HIS A 8 -5.37 2.81 12.01
N ALA A 9 -5.14 2.66 10.71
CA ALA A 9 -3.83 2.40 10.13
C ALA A 9 -3.12 3.71 9.80
N SER A 10 -1.80 3.80 10.04
CA SER A 10 -1.01 4.95 9.57
C SER A 10 0.37 4.53 9.09
N LEU A 11 0.76 5.01 7.90
CA LEU A 11 2.08 4.80 7.33
C LEU A 11 3.08 5.79 7.95
N ARG A 12 4.23 5.32 8.44
CA ARG A 12 5.29 6.14 9.05
C ARG A 12 6.68 5.70 8.61
N TRP A 13 7.57 6.66 8.42
CA TRP A 13 8.99 6.40 8.20
C TRP A 13 9.75 6.34 9.53
N ASN A 14 10.60 5.33 9.69
CA ASN A 14 11.50 5.20 10.83
C ASN A 14 12.95 5.54 10.40
N PRO A 15 13.46 6.76 10.67
CA PRO A 15 14.79 7.16 10.24
C PRO A 15 15.92 6.45 10.99
N ALA A 16 15.67 5.91 12.19
CA ALA A 16 16.70 5.22 12.96
C ALA A 16 17.02 3.82 12.38
N ARG A 17 16.05 3.22 11.68
CA ARG A 17 16.20 1.89 11.05
C ARG A 17 16.18 1.93 9.52
N GLY A 18 15.83 3.07 8.92
CA GLY A 18 15.76 3.22 7.47
C GLY A 18 14.66 2.37 6.84
N GLU A 19 13.49 2.29 7.49
CA GLU A 19 12.40 1.42 7.08
C GLU A 19 11.03 2.11 7.18
N TRP A 20 10.08 1.64 6.38
CA TRP A 20 8.69 2.07 6.44
C TRP A 20 7.91 1.16 7.40
N LEU A 21 7.00 1.76 8.17
CA LEU A 21 6.16 1.08 9.15
C LEU A 21 4.69 1.37 8.86
N LEU A 22 3.85 0.33 8.89
CA LEU A 22 2.41 0.48 9.01
C LEU A 22 2.04 0.29 10.47
N MET A 23 1.57 1.36 11.10
CA MET A 23 1.10 1.36 12.48
C MET A 23 -0.36 0.93 12.52
N MET A 24 -0.67 -0.14 13.22
CA MET A 24 -2.02 -0.59 13.56
C MET A 24 -2.19 -0.55 15.09
N PRO A 25 -3.42 -0.60 15.63
CA PRO A 25 -3.64 -0.62 17.08
C PRO A 25 -3.02 -1.84 17.76
N GLU A 26 -3.11 -3.01 17.13
CA GLU A 26 -2.67 -4.29 17.68
C GLU A 26 -1.24 -4.66 17.29
N GLU A 27 -0.71 -4.11 16.20
CA GLU A 27 0.59 -4.50 15.65
C GLU A 27 1.30 -3.37 14.89
N VAL A 28 2.60 -3.53 14.71
CA VAL A 28 3.41 -2.69 13.81
C VAL A 28 3.98 -3.59 12.73
N VAL A 29 3.65 -3.30 11.48
CA VAL A 29 4.15 -4.06 10.32
C VAL A 29 5.32 -3.31 9.71
N VAL A 30 6.47 -3.98 9.60
CA VAL A 30 7.63 -3.45 8.87
C VAL A 30 7.41 -3.70 7.38
N LEU A 31 7.51 -2.65 6.59
CA LEU A 31 7.31 -2.66 5.15
C LEU A 31 8.65 -2.55 4.43
N ASN A 32 8.75 -3.24 3.31
CA ASN A 32 9.76 -2.92 2.31
C ASN A 32 9.32 -1.67 1.51
N GLU A 33 10.23 -1.13 0.69
CA GLU A 33 9.97 0.09 -0.09
C GLU A 33 8.76 -0.09 -1.02
N THR A 34 8.68 -1.20 -1.76
CA THR A 34 7.57 -1.46 -2.69
C THR A 34 6.21 -1.46 -1.99
N ALA A 35 6.07 -2.16 -0.86
CA ALA A 35 4.82 -2.19 -0.10
C ALA A 35 4.47 -0.81 0.45
N ALA A 36 5.47 -0.04 0.90
CA ALA A 36 5.25 1.33 1.37
C ALA A 36 4.75 2.25 0.24
N SER A 37 5.35 2.19 -0.95
CA SER A 37 4.93 2.97 -2.12
C SER A 37 3.50 2.62 -2.53
N VAL A 38 3.14 1.33 -2.59
CA VAL A 38 1.76 0.90 -2.90
C VAL A 38 0.77 1.41 -1.84
N LEU A 39 1.08 1.23 -0.55
CA LEU A 39 0.20 1.66 0.54
C LEU A 39 0.06 3.18 0.63
N ALA A 40 1.10 3.95 0.27
CA ALA A 40 1.05 5.41 0.20
C ALA A 40 0.06 5.92 -0.85
N LEU A 41 -0.25 5.10 -1.87
CA LEU A 41 -1.22 5.43 -2.91
C LEU A 41 -2.66 5.02 -2.56
N CYS A 42 -2.84 4.18 -1.53
CA CYS A 42 -4.13 3.68 -1.06
C CYS A 42 -4.85 4.72 -0.19
N ASP A 43 -5.38 5.76 -0.82
CA ASP A 43 -6.01 6.91 -0.15
C ASP A 43 -7.56 6.92 -0.22
N GLY A 44 -8.16 5.90 -0.81
CA GLY A 44 -9.62 5.82 -1.00
C GLY A 44 -10.17 6.71 -2.09
N ARG A 45 -9.30 7.33 -2.91
CA ARG A 45 -9.69 8.16 -4.06
C ARG A 45 -9.11 7.62 -5.36
N ARG A 46 -7.88 7.09 -5.34
CA ARG A 46 -7.25 6.50 -6.52
C ARG A 46 -7.79 5.10 -6.80
N GLY A 47 -8.25 4.86 -8.04
CA GLY A 47 -8.56 3.52 -8.51
C GLY A 47 -7.32 2.76 -8.98
N LEU A 48 -7.47 1.47 -9.26
CA LEU A 48 -6.39 0.58 -9.70
C LEU A 48 -5.51 1.18 -10.82
N ALA A 49 -6.11 1.62 -11.93
CA ALA A 49 -5.37 2.19 -13.06
C ALA A 49 -4.52 3.43 -12.71
N ALA A 50 -5.00 4.28 -11.79
CA ALA A 50 -4.25 5.46 -11.34
C ALA A 50 -3.07 5.05 -10.44
N ILE A 51 -3.23 4.01 -9.63
CA ILE A 51 -2.17 3.46 -8.80
C ILE A 51 -1.09 2.82 -9.67
N VAL A 52 -1.49 2.02 -10.67
CA VAL A 52 -0.56 1.42 -11.64
C VAL A 52 0.25 2.50 -12.35
N SER A 53 -0.42 3.53 -12.89
CA SER A 53 0.25 4.62 -13.60
C SER A 53 1.24 5.39 -12.72
N GLU A 54 0.96 5.55 -11.43
CA GLU A 54 1.90 6.19 -10.51
C GLU A 54 3.08 5.27 -10.19
N LEU A 55 2.83 3.97 -9.98
CA LEU A 55 3.89 2.98 -9.72
C LEU A 55 4.84 2.83 -10.91
N GLU A 56 4.33 2.92 -12.15
CA GLU A 56 5.14 2.90 -13.37
C GLU A 56 6.17 4.05 -13.44
N THR A 57 5.98 5.13 -12.66
CA THR A 57 6.96 6.22 -12.60
C THR A 57 8.21 5.87 -11.79
N GLU A 58 8.09 4.92 -10.85
CA GLU A 58 9.15 4.53 -9.92
C GLU A 58 9.68 3.12 -10.19
N TYR A 59 8.85 2.25 -10.76
CA TYR A 59 9.16 0.85 -11.03
C TYR A 59 8.96 0.49 -12.50
N GLU A 60 9.85 -0.34 -13.05
CA GLU A 60 9.74 -0.87 -14.41
C GLU A 60 8.95 -2.19 -14.42
N GLY A 61 8.09 -2.38 -15.43
CA GLY A 61 7.34 -3.63 -15.61
C GLY A 61 6.18 -3.82 -14.64
N VAL A 62 5.53 -2.73 -14.22
CA VAL A 62 4.34 -2.79 -13.36
C VAL A 62 3.15 -3.28 -14.17
N GLU A 63 2.68 -4.49 -13.88
CA GLU A 63 1.49 -5.07 -14.51
C GLU A 63 0.25 -4.83 -13.65
N GLU A 64 -0.84 -4.34 -14.25
CA GLU A 64 -2.10 -4.07 -13.53
C GLU A 64 -2.59 -5.29 -12.74
N ALA A 65 -2.51 -6.49 -13.33
CA ALA A 65 -2.92 -7.73 -12.69
C ALA A 65 -2.07 -8.07 -11.43
N GLN A 66 -0.78 -7.72 -11.43
CA GLN A 66 0.07 -7.94 -10.26
C GLN A 66 -0.27 -6.96 -9.13
N VAL A 67 -0.54 -5.71 -9.47
CA VAL A 67 -0.97 -4.69 -8.49
C VAL A 67 -2.33 -5.07 -7.91
N GLU A 68 -3.26 -5.53 -8.74
CA GLU A 68 -4.57 -6.02 -8.29
C GLU A 68 -4.44 -7.20 -7.31
N GLU A 69 -3.63 -8.20 -7.65
CA GLU A 69 -3.39 -9.36 -6.80
C GLU A 69 -2.76 -8.96 -5.47
N LEU A 70 -1.78 -8.05 -5.51
CA LEU A 70 -1.15 -7.53 -4.30
C LEU A 70 -2.17 -6.81 -3.39
N LEU A 71 -3.00 -5.92 -3.96
CA LEU A 71 -4.04 -5.20 -3.21
C LEU A 71 -5.06 -6.16 -2.60
N ARG A 72 -5.44 -7.23 -3.31
CA ARG A 72 -6.33 -8.27 -2.78
C ARG A 72 -5.66 -9.06 -1.65
N GLY A 73 -4.37 -9.39 -1.78
CA GLY A 73 -3.60 -10.06 -0.72
C GLY A 73 -3.53 -9.21 0.56
N LEU A 74 -3.21 -7.92 0.43
CA LEU A 74 -3.19 -6.96 1.53
C LEU A 74 -4.58 -6.79 2.18
N ALA A 75 -5.64 -6.81 1.37
CA ALA A 75 -7.00 -6.76 1.88
C ALA A 75 -7.40 -8.04 2.64
N GLY A 76 -6.95 -9.21 2.19
CA GLY A 76 -7.11 -10.47 2.92
C GLY A 76 -6.44 -10.47 4.29
N GLN A 77 -5.36 -9.70 4.45
CA GLN A 77 -4.66 -9.49 5.72
C GLN A 77 -5.20 -8.33 6.55
N ARG A 78 -6.26 -7.64 6.08
CA ARG A 78 -6.87 -6.46 6.73
C ARG A 78 -5.92 -5.25 6.84
N LEU A 79 -4.90 -5.17 5.97
CA LEU A 79 -3.99 -4.03 5.90
C LEU A 79 -4.51 -2.91 5.00
N VAL A 80 -5.39 -3.25 4.06
CA VAL A 80 -6.07 -2.35 3.11
C VAL A 80 -7.53 -2.73 3.02
N GLU A 81 -8.41 -1.76 2.82
CA GLU A 81 -9.82 -1.98 2.53
C GLU A 81 -10.12 -1.62 1.06
N LEU A 82 -10.80 -2.51 0.35
CA LEU A 82 -11.19 -2.30 -1.04
C LEU A 82 -12.65 -1.89 -1.11
N ARG A 83 -12.92 -0.74 -1.74
CA ARG A 83 -14.27 -0.25 -1.99
C ARG A 83 -14.67 -0.38 -3.46
#